data_AF-A0AA38C267-F1
#
_entry.id   AF-A0AA38C267-F1
#
_cell.length_a   1.000
_cell.length_b   1.000
_cell.length_c   1.000
_cell.angle_alpha   90.00
_cell.angle_beta   90.00
_cell.angle_gamma   90.00
#
_symmetry.space_group_name_H-M   'P 1'
#
loop_
_entity.id
_entity.type
_entity.pdbx_description
1 polymer ?
#
loop_
_entity_poly.entity_id
_entity_poly.type
_entity_poly.pdbx_seq_one_letter_code
_entity_poly.pdbx_strand_id
1 'polypeptide(L)'
;VVTRPTDRAVVGSHWIFKIKHGVDGSIEKYKVRFVAKGFSQKEGIDYEETFSPVARYTSIRAVISFAMQMGWQIHQMDVKTTFLNGEFKEE
;
A
#
# COMPACT_ATOMS: atom_id res chain seq x y z
N VAL A 1 -15.01 -11.37 -9.17
CA VAL A 1 -14.56 -11.14 -10.56
C VAL A 1 -15.34 -9.95 -11.07
N VAL A 2 -14.69 -8.81 -11.29
CA VAL A 2 -15.34 -7.56 -11.72
C VAL A 2 -15.30 -7.48 -13.26
N THR A 3 -16.35 -6.93 -13.86
CA THR A 3 -16.40 -6.69 -15.31
C THR A 3 -15.36 -5.67 -15.73
N ARG A 4 -14.62 -5.97 -16.82
CA ARG A 4 -13.61 -5.05 -17.34
C ARG A 4 -14.29 -3.76 -17.84
N PRO A 5 -13.86 -2.58 -17.38
CA PRO A 5 -14.35 -1.32 -17.92
C PRO A 5 -13.91 -1.15 -19.38
N THR A 6 -14.82 -0.63 -20.21
CA THR A 6 -14.63 -0.44 -21.66
C THR A 6 -14.01 0.90 -22.03
N ASP A 7 -14.04 1.86 -21.12
CA ASP A 7 -13.68 3.27 -21.30
C ASP A 7 -12.26 3.61 -20.81
N ARG A 8 -11.55 2.65 -20.22
CA ARG A 8 -10.20 2.86 -19.65
C ARG A 8 -9.26 1.69 -19.87
N ALA A 9 -7.97 2.02 -19.92
CA ALA A 9 -6.91 1.03 -20.02
C ALA A 9 -6.74 0.31 -18.67
N VAL A 10 -6.85 -1.02 -18.69
CA VAL A 10 -6.62 -1.84 -17.48
C VAL A 10 -5.12 -2.02 -17.30
N VAL A 11 -4.61 -1.67 -16.12
CA VAL A 11 -3.22 -1.95 -15.75
C VAL A 11 -3.02 -3.45 -15.62
N GLY A 12 -2.10 -4.00 -16.40
CA GLY A 12 -1.75 -5.42 -16.29
C GLY A 12 -1.09 -5.71 -14.95
N SER A 13 -1.17 -6.95 -14.47
CA SER A 13 -0.51 -7.40 -13.24
C SER A 13 0.34 -8.64 -13.49
N HIS A 14 1.21 -8.98 -12.53
CA HIS A 14 1.89 -10.27 -12.52
C HIS A 14 2.25 -10.72 -11.11
N TRP A 15 2.50 -12.02 -10.97
CA TRP A 15 2.98 -12.61 -9.73
C TRP A 15 4.51 -12.68 -9.73
N ILE A 16 5.13 -12.40 -8.58
CA ILE A 16 6.55 -12.56 -8.32
C ILE A 16 6.72 -13.58 -7.21
N PHE A 17 7.38 -14.68 -7.52
CA PHE A 17 7.72 -15.73 -6.57
C PHE A 17 9.20 -15.59 -6.19
N LYS A 18 9.49 -15.61 -4.89
CA LYS A 18 10.86 -15.57 -4.37
C LYS A 18 10.99 -16.48 -3.16
N ILE A 19 11.98 -17.37 -3.19
CA ILE A 19 12.38 -18.15 -2.02
C ILE A 19 13.41 -17.30 -1.24
N LYS A 20 13.19 -17.13 0.06
CA LYS A 20 14.17 -16.59 0.99
C LYS A 20 14.90 -17.74 1.65
N HIS A 21 16.22 -17.72 1.53
CA HIS A 21 17.10 -18.64 2.22
C HIS A 21 17.65 -18.00 3.50
N GLY A 22 17.81 -18.81 4.54
CA GLY A 22 18.48 -18.44 5.78
C GLY A 22 19.99 -18.37 5.61
N VAL A 23 20.69 -17.96 6.67
CA VAL A 23 22.16 -17.83 6.68
C VAL A 23 22.86 -19.18 6.47
N ASP A 24 22.22 -20.26 6.88
CA ASP A 24 22.64 -21.66 6.70
C ASP A 24 22.28 -22.23 5.33
N GLY A 25 21.66 -21.44 4.44
CA GLY A 25 21.19 -21.86 3.12
C GLY A 25 19.84 -22.58 3.13
N SER A 26 19.26 -22.88 4.30
CA SER A 26 17.95 -23.51 4.42
C SER A 26 16.84 -22.59 3.90
N ILE A 27 15.69 -23.15 3.53
CA ILE A 27 14.54 -22.34 3.08
C ILE A 27 13.85 -21.74 4.30
N GLU A 28 13.98 -20.42 4.47
CA GLU A 28 13.34 -19.68 5.55
C GLU A 28 11.89 -19.32 5.20
N LYS A 29 11.64 -18.90 3.95
CA LYS A 29 10.30 -18.42 3.56
C LYS A 29 10.06 -18.45 2.06
N TYR A 30 8.90 -18.96 1.65
CA TYR A 30 8.35 -18.71 0.33
C TYR A 30 7.61 -17.36 0.33
N LYS A 31 8.05 -16.43 -0.52
CA LYS A 31 7.46 -15.10 -0.65
C LYS A 31 6.79 -14.96 -2.01
N VAL A 32 5.53 -14.56 -1.97
CA VAL A 32 4.75 -14.22 -3.16
C VAL A 32 4.38 -12.75 -3.09
N ARG A 33 4.48 -12.05 -4.23
CA ARG A 33 3.97 -10.68 -4.38
C ARG A 33 3.12 -10.60 -5.64
N PHE A 34 1.94 -10.01 -5.52
CA PHE A 34 1.14 -9.58 -6.67
C PHE A 34 1.46 -8.11 -6.94
N VAL A 35 1.85 -7.77 -8.17
CA VAL A 35 2.33 -6.42 -8.50
C VAL A 35 1.65 -5.94 -9.79
N ALA A 36 1.21 -4.69 -9.78
CA ALA A 36 0.73 -3.99 -10.96
C ALA A 36 1.91 -3.56 -11.86
N LYS A 37 1.72 -3.61 -13.18
CA LYS A 37 2.70 -3.14 -14.17
C LYS A 37 2.67 -1.61 -14.25
N GLY A 38 3.24 -0.95 -13.23
CA GLY A 38 3.21 0.52 -13.07
C GLY A 38 3.83 1.32 -14.22
N PHE A 39 4.65 0.70 -15.09
CA PHE A 39 5.16 1.35 -16.31
C PHE A 39 4.06 1.69 -17.34
N SER A 40 2.84 1.19 -17.14
CA SER A 40 1.69 1.54 -17.97
C SER A 40 0.97 2.83 -17.54
N GLN A 41 1.38 3.44 -16.42
CA GLN A 41 0.85 4.71 -15.96
C GLN A 41 1.36 5.88 -16.81
N LYS A 42 0.59 6.96 -16.91
CA LYS A 42 0.88 8.20 -17.64
C LYS A 42 0.77 9.43 -16.74
N GLU A 43 1.80 10.27 -16.76
CA GLU A 43 1.83 11.53 -15.99
C GLU A 43 0.62 12.41 -16.38
N GLY A 44 -0.08 12.95 -15.38
CA GLY A 44 -1.30 13.75 -15.57
C GLY A 44 -2.60 12.98 -15.85
N ILE A 45 -2.56 11.64 -15.93
CA ILE A 45 -3.77 10.80 -16.05
C ILE A 45 -3.97 9.98 -14.78
N ASP A 46 -2.96 9.19 -14.38
CA ASP A 46 -3.08 8.16 -13.35
C ASP A 46 -1.88 8.15 -12.38
N TYR A 47 -0.91 9.06 -12.55
CA TYR A 47 0.21 9.25 -11.61
C TYR A 47 -0.19 9.93 -10.30
N GLU A 48 -1.17 10.83 -10.32
CA GLU A 48 -1.60 11.56 -9.13
C GLU A 48 -2.65 10.81 -8.30
N GLU A 49 -3.22 9.74 -8.86
CA GLU A 49 -4.19 8.88 -8.17
C GLU A 49 -3.50 8.06 -7.07
N THR A 50 -3.63 8.55 -5.84
CA THR A 50 -3.06 7.89 -4.66
C THR A 50 -4.07 6.89 -4.10
N PHE A 51 -3.99 5.63 -4.54
CA PHE A 51 -4.87 4.53 -4.08
C PHE A 51 -4.53 3.97 -2.69
N SER A 52 -3.46 4.46 -2.05
CA SER A 52 -3.07 4.05 -0.70
C SER A 52 -3.14 5.26 0.23
N PRO A 53 -3.92 5.22 1.32
CA PRO A 53 -4.02 6.32 2.28
C PRO A 53 -2.73 6.41 3.10
N VAL A 54 -1.65 6.91 2.50
CA VAL A 54 -0.39 7.16 3.19
C VAL A 54 -0.42 8.56 3.77
N ALA A 55 -0.52 8.66 5.09
CA ALA A 55 -0.39 9.93 5.78
C ALA A 55 1.00 10.55 5.50
N ARG A 56 1.03 11.83 5.13
CA ARG A 56 2.29 12.56 4.92
C ARG A 56 3.00 12.76 6.27
N TYR A 57 4.33 12.65 6.27
CA TYR A 57 5.13 12.88 7.48
C TYR A 57 4.94 14.28 8.09
N THR A 58 4.66 15.29 7.26
CA THR A 58 4.36 16.64 7.72
C THR A 58 3.10 16.68 8.58
N SER A 59 2.02 16.00 8.14
CA SER A 59 0.77 15.89 8.88
C SER A 59 0.95 15.12 10.19
N ILE A 60 1.70 14.01 10.17
CA ILE A 60 2.00 13.24 11.38
C ILE A 60 2.73 14.10 12.41
N ARG A 61 3.76 14.85 11.97
CA ARG A 61 4.53 15.75 12.85
C ARG A 61 3.65 16.84 13.45
N ALA A 62 2.76 17.45 12.66
CA ALA A 62 1.84 18.48 13.14
C ALA A 62 0.93 17.96 14.26
N VAL A 63 0.36 16.76 14.10
CA VAL A 63 -0.49 16.12 15.12
C VAL A 63 0.30 15.83 16.40
N ILE A 64 1.53 15.31 16.29
CA ILE A 64 2.38 15.04 17.45
C ILE A 64 2.73 16.35 18.18
N SER A 65 3.14 17.39 17.45
CA SER A 65 3.45 18.70 18.05
C SER A 65 2.25 19.30 18.79
N PHE A 66 1.04 19.16 18.22
CA PHE A 66 -0.19 19.62 18.85
C PHE A 66 -0.53 18.81 20.11
N ALA A 67 -0.43 17.49 20.05
CA ALA A 67 -0.67 16.62 21.20
C ALA A 67 0.31 16.92 22.35
N MET A 68 1.58 17.19 22.05
CA MET A 68 2.57 17.63 23.04
C MET A 68 2.20 18.96 23.70
N GLN A 69 1.75 19.95 22.90
CA GLN A 69 1.33 21.25 23.43
C GLN A 69 0.11 21.13 24.36
N MET A 70 -0.79 20.20 24.08
CA MET A 70 -2.00 19.95 24.87
C MET A 70 -1.77 18.97 26.04
N GLY A 71 -0.56 18.43 26.19
CA GLY A 71 -0.24 17.42 27.21
C GLY A 71 -0.96 16.08 27.02
N TRP A 72 -1.33 15.74 25.78
CA TRP A 72 -2.05 14.52 25.46
C TRP A 72 -1.11 13.31 25.35
N GLN A 73 -1.60 12.16 25.81
CA GLN A 73 -0.93 10.88 25.61
C GLN A 73 -1.19 10.36 24.20
N ILE A 74 -0.13 9.94 23.50
CA ILE A 74 -0.21 9.35 22.17
C ILE A 74 -0.05 7.85 22.30
N HIS A 75 -1.00 7.09 21.75
CA HIS A 75 -0.92 5.65 21.63
C HIS A 75 -0.72 5.27 20.16
N GLN A 76 0.29 4.44 19.89
CA GLN A 76 0.54 3.92 18.55
C GLN A 76 -0.04 2.50 18.44
N MET A 77 -0.83 2.26 17.38
CA MET A 77 -1.34 0.94 17.03
C MET A 77 -0.90 0.62 15.60
N ASP A 78 -0.13 -0.45 15.44
CA ASP A 78 0.19 -1.03 14.13
C ASP A 78 -0.74 -2.23 13.89
N VAL A 79 -1.61 -2.11 12.91
CA VAL A 79 -2.60 -3.15 12.60
C VAL A 79 -2.07 -4.00 11.46
N LYS A 80 -1.62 -5.22 11.79
CA LYS A 80 -1.36 -6.27 10.80
C LYS A 80 -2.71 -6.60 10.13
N THR A 81 -2.88 -6.26 8.84
CA THR A 81 -4.04 -6.52 7.94
C THR A 81 -4.98 -5.36 7.60
N THR A 82 -4.58 -4.10 7.79
CA THR A 82 -5.40 -2.93 7.36
C THR A 82 -5.81 -2.95 5.89
N PHE A 83 -4.93 -3.42 4.99
CA PHE A 83 -5.23 -3.51 3.56
C PHE A 83 -6.36 -4.48 3.20
N LEU A 84 -6.69 -5.45 4.06
CA LEU A 84 -7.70 -6.48 3.78
C LEU A 84 -9.13 -6.07 4.19
N ASN A 85 -9.26 -5.09 5.10
CA ASN A 85 -10.55 -4.72 5.70
C ASN A 85 -10.99 -3.28 5.37
N GLY A 86 -10.34 -2.62 4.42
CA GLY A 86 -10.78 -1.31 3.95
C GLY A 86 -11.98 -1.45 3.02
N GLU A 87 -13.03 -0.67 3.24
CA GLU A 87 -14.08 -0.50 2.24
C GLU A 87 -13.47 0.22 1.03
N PHE A 88 -13.16 -0.54 -0.02
CA PHE A 88 -12.86 0.02 -1.32
C PHE A 88 -14.16 0.08 -2.11
N LYS A 89 -14.51 1.27 -2.63
CA LYS A 89 -15.47 1.32 -3.73
C LYS A 89 -14.76 0.68 -4.92
N GLU A 90 -15.05 -0.60 -5.16
CA GLU A 90 -14.74 -1.24 -6.44
C GLU A 90 -15.56 -0.53 -7.52
N GLU A 91 -14.88 -0.03 -8.55
CA GLU A 91 -15.52 0.49 -9.77
C GLU A 91 -15.64 -0.57 -10.86
#